data_AF-A0A2G9U2W1-F1
#
_entry.id   AF-A0A2G9U2W1-F1
#
_cell.length_a   1.000
_cell.length_b   1.000
_cell.length_c   1.000
_cell.angle_alpha   90.00
_cell.angle_beta   90.00
_cell.angle_gamma   90.00
#
_symmetry.space_group_name_H-M   'P 1'
#
loop_
_entity.id
_entity.type
_entity.pdbx_description
1 polymer ?
#
loop_
_entity_poly.entity_id
_entity_poly.type
_entity_poly.pdbx_seq_one_letter_code
_entity_poly.pdbx_strand_id
1 'polypeptide(L)' 'MCPNCAMLNMTMNVCRNQNANAGDFGGYFCPCHGSHYDGSGRIRKGPAPLNLHVPAYSFKGNVVVIGTS' A
#
# COMPACT_ATOMS: atom_id res chain seq x y z
N MET A 1 11.70 13.75 2.51
CA MET A 1 11.28 12.88 3.64
C MET A 1 9.81 12.58 3.47
N CYS A 2 9.44 11.32 3.25
CA CYS A 2 8.03 10.94 3.19
C CYS A 2 7.55 10.70 4.63
N PRO A 3 6.74 11.60 5.23
CA PRO A 3 6.42 11.54 6.67
C PRO A 3 5.63 10.29 7.08
N ASN A 4 5.13 9.53 6.10
CA ASN A 4 4.07 8.56 6.32
C ASN A 4 4.53 7.09 6.20
N CYS A 5 5.81 6.80 5.97
CA CYS A 5 6.27 5.40 5.91
C CYS A 5 6.42 4.71 7.28
N ALA A 6 6.28 5.44 8.41
CA ALA A 6 6.61 4.89 9.73
C ALA A 6 5.45 4.74 10.73
N MET A 7 4.22 5.23 10.50
CA MET A 7 3.23 5.23 11.60
C MET A 7 1.82 4.86 11.13
N LEU A 8 1.48 3.59 11.38
CA LEU A 8 0.13 3.08 11.68
C LEU A 8 -0.95 3.07 10.57
N ASN A 9 -0.80 3.78 9.44
CA ASN A 9 -1.84 3.77 8.38
C ASN A 9 -1.25 3.70 6.96
N MET A 10 -0.64 2.56 6.61
CA MET A 10 0.02 2.29 5.33
C MET A 10 -0.96 2.10 4.16
N THR A 11 -1.89 3.02 3.91
CA THR A 11 -2.72 2.94 2.70
C THR A 11 -1.89 3.14 1.44
N MET A 12 -2.37 2.62 0.30
CA MET A 12 -1.75 2.83 -1.02
C MET A 12 -1.48 4.31 -1.35
N ASN A 13 -2.21 5.24 -0.74
CA ASN A 13 -2.05 6.68 -0.91
C ASN A 13 -0.87 7.30 -0.14
N VAL A 14 -0.25 6.57 0.78
CA VAL A 14 0.81 7.07 1.66
C VAL A 14 2.19 7.10 0.99
N CYS A 15 2.41 6.24 -0.01
CA CYS A 15 3.59 6.30 -0.86
C CYS A 15 3.18 6.94 -2.19
N ARG A 16 3.18 8.27 -2.27
CA ARG A 16 2.71 9.06 -3.44
C ARG A 16 3.52 8.89 -4.75
N ASN A 17 4.19 7.75 -4.95
CA ASN A 17 4.86 7.39 -6.20
C ASN A 17 5.17 5.88 -6.23
N GLN A 18 4.16 5.03 -5.97
CA GLN A 18 4.32 3.59 -6.12
C GLN A 18 4.18 3.22 -7.59
N ASN A 19 5.26 2.72 -8.18
CA ASN A 19 5.17 2.06 -9.47
C ASN A 19 4.47 0.71 -9.26
N ALA A 20 3.34 0.51 -9.94
CA ALA A 20 2.69 -0.80 -10.01
C ALA A 20 3.53 -1.74 -10.89
N ASN A 21 3.49 -3.04 -10.59
CA ASN A 21 4.32 -4.07 -11.22
C ASN A 21 5.83 -3.79 -11.11
N ALA A 22 6.26 -3.19 -10.00
CA ALA A 22 7.64 -2.82 -9.78
C ALA A 22 8.25 -3.51 -8.55
N GLY A 23 9.58 -3.47 -8.48
CA GLY A 23 10.35 -4.15 -7.45
C GLY A 23 10.41 -5.67 -7.64
N ASP A 24 11.26 -6.30 -6.82
CA ASP A 24 11.65 -7.72 -6.92
C ASP A 24 10.50 -8.74 -6.81
N PHE A 25 9.30 -8.32 -6.40
CA PHE A 25 8.16 -9.22 -6.10
C PHE A 25 6.94 -8.98 -7.01
N GLY A 26 7.11 -8.23 -8.10
CA GLY A 26 6.05 -8.04 -9.11
C GLY A 26 4.80 -7.32 -8.58
N GLY A 27 4.93 -6.57 -7.49
CA GLY A 27 3.83 -5.85 -6.85
C GLY A 27 4.09 -4.35 -6.87
N TYR A 28 4.37 -3.79 -5.69
CA TYR A 28 4.52 -2.35 -5.50
C TYR A 28 5.91 -2.02 -4.95
N PHE A 29 6.46 -0.90 -5.40
CA PHE A 29 7.74 -0.39 -4.91
C PHE A 29 7.58 1.02 -4.36
N CYS A 30 8.04 1.25 -3.12
CA CYS A 30 8.11 2.58 -2.53
C CYS A 30 9.54 3.15 -2.67
N PRO A 31 9.74 4.19 -3.51
CA PRO A 31 11.07 4.75 -3.74
C PRO A 31 11.61 5.56 -2.56
N CYS A 32 10.80 5.85 -1.53
CA CYS A 32 11.21 6.69 -0.41
C CYS A 32 12.30 6.02 0.44
N HIS A 33 12.20 4.72 0.69
CA HIS A 33 13.16 3.95 1.50
C HIS A 33 13.41 2.54 0.95
N GLY A 34 12.96 2.26 -0.28
CA GLY A 34 13.19 0.98 -0.95
C GLY A 34 12.35 -0.17 -0.39
N SER A 35 11.10 0.08 0.02
CA SER A 35 10.19 -1.00 0.43
C SER A 35 9.56 -1.69 -0.79
N HIS A 36 9.59 -3.03 -0.80
CA HIS A 36 8.99 -3.86 -1.85
C HIS A 36 7.81 -4.65 -1.30
N TYR A 37 6.72 -4.64 -2.05
CA TYR A 37 5.50 -5.36 -1.75
C TYR A 37 5.17 -6.34 -2.87
N ASP A 38 4.54 -7.46 -2.53
CA ASP A 38 3.96 -8.35 -3.53
C ASP A 38 2.62 -7.82 -4.06
N GLY A 39 2.03 -8.50 -5.05
CA GLY A 39 0.76 -8.10 -5.67
C GLY A 39 -0.44 -8.01 -4.71
N SER A 40 -0.36 -8.64 -3.54
CA SER A 40 -1.38 -8.54 -2.49
C SER A 40 -1.13 -7.39 -1.51
N GLY A 41 -0.06 -6.61 -1.69
CA GLY A 41 0.30 -5.51 -0.81
C GLY A 41 1.01 -5.94 0.48
N ARG A 42 1.59 -7.14 0.54
CA ARG A 42 2.35 -7.61 1.71
C ARG A 42 3.80 -7.15 1.64
N ILE A 43 4.38 -6.72 2.77
CA ILE A 43 5.79 -6.32 2.82
C ILE A 43 6.70 -7.54 2.62
N ARG A 44 7.67 -7.42 1.71
CA ARG A 44 8.66 -8.48 1.42
C ARG A 44 10.10 -8.05 1.69
N LYS A 45 10.39 -6.75 1.54
CA LYS A 45 11.74 -6.17 1.69
C LYS A 45 11.67 -4.68 2.03
N GLY A 46 12.62 -4.18 2.80
CA GLY A 46 12.73 -2.76 3.16
C GLY A 46 12.19 -2.44 4.55
N PRO A 47 12.26 -1.17 4.97
CA PRO A 47 12.06 -0.77 6.37
C PRO A 47 10.60 -0.65 6.82
N ALA A 48 9.64 -0.90 5.93
CA ALA A 48 8.22 -0.85 6.28
C ALA A 48 7.88 -1.94 7.30
N PRO A 49 7.29 -1.61 8.48
CA PRO A 49 7.02 -2.60 9.51
C PRO A 49 5.74 -3.43 9.26
N LEU A 50 4.85 -2.99 8.38
CA LEU A 50 3.52 -3.57 8.18
C LEU A 50 3.17 -3.72 6.69
N ASN A 51 2.12 -4.49 6.42
CA ASN A 51 1.49 -4.60 5.11
C ASN A 51 0.71 -3.33 4.75
N LEU A 52 0.36 -3.17 3.47
CA LEU A 52 -0.49 -2.08 3.01
C LEU A 52 -1.89 -2.19 3.63
N HIS A 53 -2.40 -1.08 4.14
CA HIS A 53 -3.71 -0.96 4.74
C HIS A 53 -4.79 -1.06 3.67
N VAL A 54 -5.75 -1.94 3.92
CA VAL A 54 -6.97 -2.05 3.13
C VAL A 54 -8.01 -1.11 3.75
N PRO A 55 -8.46 -0.05 3.05
CA PRO A 55 -9.46 0.85 3.59
C PRO A 55 -10.79 0.11 3.81
N ALA A 56 -11.64 0.62 4.71
CA ALA A 56 -12.99 0.11 4.88
C ALA A 56 -13.77 0.18 3.54
N TYR A 57 -14.53 -0.87 3.21
CA TYR A 57 -15.35 -0.92 2.01
C TYR A 57 -16.65 -1.69 2.25
N SER A 58 -17.65 -1.44 1.40
CA SER A 58 -18.92 -2.18 1.39
C SER A 58 -19.40 -2.43 -0.04
N PHE A 59 -20.19 -3.49 -0.22
CA PHE A 59 -20.82 -3.82 -1.49
C PHE A 59 -22.24 -3.27 -1.53
N LYS A 60 -22.55 -2.48 -2.57
CA LYS A 60 -23.91 -2.01 -2.91
C LYS A 60 -24.29 -2.58 -4.27
N GLY A 61 -24.83 -3.81 -4.27
CA GLY A 61 -25.07 -4.58 -5.49
C GLY A 61 -23.77 -4.82 -6.25
N ASN A 62 -23.67 -4.30 -7.47
CA ASN A 62 -22.48 -4.42 -8.33
C ASN A 62 -21.46 -3.29 -8.14
N VAL A 63 -21.63 -2.45 -7.12
CA VAL A 63 -20.75 -1.31 -6.82
C VAL A 63 -19.99 -1.56 -5.52
N VAL A 64 -18.69 -1.28 -5.53
CA VAL A 64 -17.88 -1.23 -4.31
C VAL A 64 -17.74 0.22 -3.87
N VAL A 65 -18.14 0.52 -2.63
CA VAL A 65 -17.97 1.83 -2.01
C VAL A 65 -16.80 1.76 -1.04
N ILE A 66 -15.82 2.65 -1.20
CA ILE A 66 -14.63 2.76 -0.35
C ILE A 66 -14.86 3.90 0.66
N GLY A 67 -14.62 3.65 1.93
CA GLY A 67 -14.88 4.56 3.05
C GLY A 67 -16.06 4.13 3.92
N THR A 68 -16.22 4.78 5.08
CA THR A 68 -17.44 4.64 5.90
C THR A 68 -18.61 5.33 5.20
N SER A 69 -19.79 4.70 5.25
CA SER A 69 -21.03 5.21 4.64
C SER A 69 -21.44 6.57 5.19
#